data_AF-A0A6C0B1J5-F1
#
_entry.id   AF-A0A6C0B1J5-F1
#
_cell.length_a   1.000
_cell.length_b   1.000
_cell.length_c   1.000
_cell.angle_alpha   90.00
_cell.angle_beta   90.00
_cell.angle_gamma   90.00
#
_symmetry.space_group_name_H-M   'P 1'
#
loop_
_entity.id
_entity.type
_entity.pdbx_description
1 polymer ?
#
loop_
_entity_poly.entity_id
_entity_poly.type
_entity_poly.pdbx_seq_one_letter_code
_entity_poly.pdbx_strand_id
1 'polypeptide(L)'
;MNYHALEYCELKQEAKERRIKMYYVMRKAQLIELLSMKELPEKYIIEKKVIGDLRSEARARGFIASYSLNRSALLELLYPHLYGKTGSEYKHKNQNNADKHNPPKEYYTE
;
A
#
# COMPACT_ATOMS: atom_id res chain seq x y z
N MET A 1 3.03 -6.26 -25.38
CA MET A 1 2.53 -4.89 -25.60
C MET A 1 3.72 -3.93 -25.53
N ASN A 2 3.80 -2.92 -26.39
CA ASN A 2 4.92 -1.98 -26.37
C ASN A 2 4.61 -0.79 -25.45
N TYR A 3 4.99 -0.87 -24.17
CA TYR A 3 4.74 0.18 -23.18
C TYR A 3 5.54 1.47 -23.44
N HIS A 4 6.64 1.41 -24.20
CA HIS A 4 7.45 2.58 -24.51
C HIS A 4 6.74 3.57 -25.45
N ALA A 5 5.78 3.09 -26.25
CA ALA A 5 5.01 3.90 -27.18
C ALA A 5 3.78 4.56 -26.53
N LEU A 6 3.43 4.18 -25.28
CA LEU A 6 2.24 4.69 -24.60
C LEU A 6 2.50 6.04 -23.93
N GLU A 7 1.44 6.82 -23.83
CA GLU A 7 1.42 8.04 -23.04
C GLU A 7 1.34 7.77 -21.55
N TYR A 8 1.75 8.75 -20.74
CA TYR A 8 1.77 8.59 -19.28
C TYR A 8 0.40 8.29 -18.69
N CYS A 9 -0.67 8.87 -19.25
CA CYS A 9 -2.05 8.59 -18.85
C CYS A 9 -2.46 7.15 -19.15
N GLU A 10 -2.07 6.62 -20.32
CA GLU A 10 -2.36 5.24 -20.73
C GLU A 10 -1.61 4.24 -19.85
N LEU A 11 -0.35 4.53 -19.53
CA LEU A 11 0.44 3.73 -18.58
C LEU A 11 -0.19 3.69 -17.18
N LYS A 12 -0.77 4.81 -16.72
CA LYS A 12 -1.52 4.84 -15.46
C LYS A 12 -2.80 4.01 -15.53
N GLN A 13 -3.50 4.05 -16.65
CA GLN A 13 -4.71 3.26 -16.85
C GLN A 13 -4.39 1.76 -16.83
N GLU A 14 -3.37 1.32 -17.57
CA GLU A 14 -2.91 -0.08 -17.56
C GLU A 14 -2.51 -0.53 -16.14
N ALA A 15 -1.75 0.31 -15.41
CA ALA A 15 -1.35 0.00 -14.05
C ALA A 15 -2.56 -0.13 -13.09
N LYS A 16 -3.60 0.69 -13.30
CA LYS A 16 -4.86 0.61 -12.55
C LYS A 16 -5.60 -0.69 -12.86
N GLU A 17 -5.67 -1.09 -14.13
CA GLU A 17 -6.33 -2.35 -14.56
C GLU A 17 -5.63 -3.57 -13.96
N ARG A 18 -4.30 -3.56 -13.87
CA ARG A 18 -3.49 -4.58 -13.16
C ARG A 18 -3.56 -4.48 -11.63
N ARG A 19 -4.34 -3.54 -11.11
CA ARG A 19 -4.51 -3.25 -9.66
C ARG A 19 -3.18 -2.97 -8.97
N ILE A 20 -2.22 -2.36 -9.65
CA ILE A 20 -0.93 -1.99 -9.07
C ILE A 20 -1.18 -0.84 -8.08
N LYS A 21 -0.80 -1.00 -6.81
CA LYS A 21 -0.92 0.08 -5.81
C LYS A 21 0.15 1.16 -6.05
N MET A 22 -0.16 2.40 -5.66
CA MET A 22 0.74 3.57 -5.75
C MET A 22 1.19 3.96 -7.16
N TYR A 23 0.59 3.41 -8.22
CA TYR A 23 0.94 3.75 -9.61
C TYR A 23 0.85 5.24 -9.93
N TYR A 24 -0.04 5.98 -9.26
CA TYR A 24 -0.28 7.40 -9.53
C TYR A 24 0.87 8.33 -9.12
N VAL A 25 1.74 7.89 -8.19
CA VAL A 25 2.95 8.63 -7.78
C VAL A 25 4.20 8.23 -8.57
N MET A 26 4.13 7.18 -9.39
CA MET A 26 5.29 6.70 -10.17
C MET A 26 5.56 7.56 -11.40
N ARG A 27 6.83 7.70 -11.77
CA ARG A 27 7.23 8.37 -13.02
C ARG A 27 6.97 7.47 -14.23
N LYS A 28 6.89 8.05 -15.43
CA LYS A 28 6.65 7.32 -16.70
C LYS A 28 7.62 6.14 -16.87
N ALA A 29 8.92 6.37 -16.68
CA ALA A 29 9.93 5.32 -16.79
C ALA A 29 9.69 4.14 -15.83
N GLN A 30 9.34 4.43 -14.56
CA GLN A 30 9.05 3.41 -13.55
C GLN A 30 7.80 2.58 -13.91
N LEU A 31 6.76 3.24 -14.45
CA LEU A 31 5.57 2.54 -14.92
C LEU A 31 5.89 1.64 -16.12
N ILE A 32 6.68 2.11 -17.08
CA ILE A 32 7.08 1.30 -18.24
C ILE A 32 7.84 0.07 -17.77
N GLU A 33 8.83 0.24 -16.91
CA GLU A 33 9.62 -0.87 -16.36
C GLU A 33 8.72 -1.88 -15.65
N LEU A 34 7.87 -1.41 -14.73
CA LEU A 34 6.97 -2.24 -13.94
C LEU A 34 5.93 -2.99 -14.80
N LEU A 35 5.38 -2.34 -15.84
CA LEU A 35 4.40 -2.95 -16.75
C LEU A 35 5.04 -3.92 -17.74
N SER A 36 6.32 -3.73 -18.05
CA SER A 36 7.10 -4.62 -18.92
C SER A 36 7.56 -5.89 -18.19
N MET A 37 7.54 -5.91 -16.86
CA MET A 37 7.84 -7.12 -16.09
C MET A 37 6.75 -8.18 -16.28
N LYS A 38 7.17 -9.44 -16.46
CA LYS A 38 6.26 -10.59 -16.56
C LYS A 38 5.52 -10.84 -15.25
N GLU A 39 6.21 -10.67 -14.13
CA GLU A 39 5.67 -10.85 -12.78
C GLU A 39 5.87 -9.58 -11.98
N LEU A 40 4.87 -9.24 -11.18
CA LEU A 40 4.90 -8.03 -10.36
C LEU A 40 5.88 -8.25 -9.19
N PRO A 41 6.76 -7.28 -8.89
CA PRO A 41 7.69 -7.42 -7.76
C PRO A 41 6.96 -7.71 -6.45
N GLU A 42 7.59 -8.55 -5.62
CA GLU A 42 7.03 -9.08 -4.36
C GLU A 42 6.41 -7.98 -3.47
N LYS A 43 7.08 -6.81 -3.39
CA LYS A 43 6.60 -5.64 -2.65
C LYS A 43 5.17 -5.25 -3.00
N TYR A 44 4.81 -5.22 -4.28
CA TYR A 44 3.46 -4.84 -4.70
C TYR A 44 2.41 -5.94 -4.45
N ILE A 45 2.84 -7.20 -4.45
CA ILE A 45 1.98 -8.34 -4.08
C ILE A 45 1.65 -8.23 -2.59
N ILE A 46 2.64 -7.97 -1.75
CA ILE A 46 2.48 -7.78 -0.31
C ILE A 46 1.60 -6.57 0.01
N GLU A 47 1.75 -5.47 -0.73
CA GLU A 47 0.91 -4.29 -0.52
C GLU A 47 -0.58 -4.57 -0.77
N LYS A 48 -0.94 -5.57 -1.59
CA LYS A 48 -2.34 -5.98 -1.79
C LYS A 48 -2.92 -6.74 -0.59
N LYS A 49 -2.11 -7.40 0.23
CA LYS A 49 -2.58 -8.17 1.39
C LYS A 49 -3.27 -7.25 2.40
N VAL A 50 -4.43 -7.68 2.90
CA VAL A 50 -5.13 -7.01 4.01
C VAL A 50 -4.45 -7.40 5.32
N ILE A 51 -4.66 -6.62 6.39
CA ILE A 51 -4.11 -6.93 7.72
C ILE A 51 -4.52 -8.34 8.21
N GLY A 52 -5.71 -8.82 7.81
CA GLY A 52 -6.15 -10.19 8.08
C GLY A 52 -5.24 -11.23 7.47
N ASP A 53 -4.88 -11.07 6.19
CA ASP A 53 -3.97 -11.99 5.48
C ASP A 53 -2.59 -12.01 6.13
N LEU A 54 -2.07 -10.82 6.49
CA LEU A 54 -0.78 -10.70 7.18
C LEU A 54 -0.80 -11.40 8.54
N ARG A 55 -1.90 -11.29 9.30
CA ARG A 55 -2.04 -11.99 10.60
C ARG A 55 -2.18 -13.51 10.43
N SER A 56 -2.91 -13.95 9.42
CA SER A 56 -3.04 -15.37 9.09
C SER A 56 -1.69 -15.97 8.69
N GLU A 57 -0.91 -15.26 7.87
CA GLU A 57 0.43 -15.66 7.49
C GLU A 57 1.39 -15.68 8.68
N ALA A 58 1.33 -14.66 9.55
CA ALA A 58 2.11 -14.64 10.78
C ALA A 58 1.81 -15.84 11.68
N ARG A 59 0.53 -16.22 11.81
CA ARG A 59 0.14 -17.42 12.55
C ARG A 59 0.62 -18.71 11.88
N ALA A 60 0.52 -18.81 10.55
CA ALA A 60 1.05 -19.96 9.82
C ALA A 60 2.57 -20.12 10.02
N ARG A 61 3.29 -19.02 10.24
CA ARG A 61 4.73 -19.02 10.58
C ARG A 61 5.03 -19.17 12.09
N GLY A 62 4.01 -19.37 12.93
CA GLY A 62 4.17 -19.59 14.38
C GLY A 62 4.12 -18.34 15.27
N PHE A 63 3.82 -17.16 14.73
CA PHE A 63 3.71 -15.93 15.51
C PHE A 63 2.31 -15.77 16.14
N ILE A 64 2.19 -16.19 17.40
CA ILE A 64 0.94 -16.21 18.17
C ILE A 64 0.43 -14.79 18.49
N ALA A 65 1.33 -13.84 18.76
CA ALA A 65 0.99 -12.46 19.13
C ALA A 65 0.66 -11.53 17.93
N SER A 66 0.32 -12.07 16.76
CA SER A 66 0.09 -11.28 15.54
C SER A 66 -1.09 -10.30 15.60
N TYR A 67 -2.04 -10.48 16.53
CA TYR A 67 -3.18 -9.58 16.70
C TYR A 67 -2.82 -8.23 17.30
N SER A 68 -1.81 -8.16 18.16
CA SER A 68 -1.37 -6.90 18.78
C SER A 68 -0.50 -6.07 17.84
N LEU A 69 0.02 -6.68 16.78
CA LEU A 69 0.88 -6.00 15.81
C LEU A 69 0.06 -5.19 14.81
N ASN A 70 0.54 -3.97 14.56
CA ASN A 70 0.05 -3.14 13.46
C ASN A 70 0.62 -3.63 12.12
N ARG A 71 0.08 -3.11 11.01
CA ARG A 71 0.51 -3.52 9.66
C ARG A 71 2.02 -3.40 9.47
N SER A 72 2.63 -2.29 9.87
CA SER A 72 4.08 -2.05 9.69
C SER A 72 4.91 -3.09 10.43
N ALA A 73 4.58 -3.36 11.69
CA ALA A 73 5.26 -4.37 12.49
C ALA A 73 5.08 -5.78 11.92
N LEU A 74 3.90 -6.11 11.38
CA LEU A 74 3.68 -7.38 10.67
C LEU A 74 4.53 -7.49 9.40
N LEU A 75 4.65 -6.41 8.63
CA LEU A 75 5.46 -6.40 7.40
C LEU A 75 6.95 -6.55 7.69
N GLU A 76 7.45 -5.88 8.72
CA GLU A 76 8.83 -6.03 9.18
C GLU A 76 9.13 -7.45 9.66
N LEU A 77 8.19 -8.06 10.38
CA LEU A 77 8.32 -9.42 10.89
C LEU A 77 8.28 -10.47 9.77
N LEU A 78 7.39 -10.30 8.79
CA LEU A 78 7.16 -11.27 7.71
C LEU A 78 8.11 -11.11 6.53
N TYR A 79 8.53 -9.87 6.23
CA TYR A 79 9.30 -9.51 5.05
C TYR A 79 10.45 -8.54 5.40
N PRO A 80 11.39 -8.98 6.26
CA PRO A 80 12.49 -8.12 6.74
C PRO A 80 13.44 -7.67 5.62
N HIS A 81 13.52 -8.35 4.48
CA HIS A 81 14.33 -7.90 3.33
C HIS A 81 13.72 -6.71 2.57
N LEU A 82 12.40 -6.52 2.66
CA LEU A 82 11.67 -5.45 1.97
C LEU A 82 11.34 -4.27 2.88
N TYR A 83 11.13 -4.55 4.17
CA TYR A 83 10.69 -3.57 5.17
C TYR A 83 11.64 -3.49 6.38
N GLY A 84 12.73 -4.27 6.38
CA GLY A 84 13.73 -4.22 7.44
C GLY A 84 14.32 -2.83 7.55
N LYS A 85 14.45 -2.37 8.79
CA LYS A 85 14.92 -1.03 9.10
C LYS A 85 16.42 -0.93 8.91
N THR A 86 16.85 -0.45 7.75
CA THR A 86 18.13 0.25 7.65
C THR A 86 17.95 1.66 8.21
N GLY A 87 17.99 1.80 9.55
CA GLY A 87 18.35 3.01 10.30
C GLY A 87 17.61 4.35 10.12
N SER A 88 16.80 4.57 9.09
CA SER A 88 16.20 5.88 8.82
C SER A 88 14.79 5.75 8.25
N GLU A 89 13.93 6.70 8.64
CA GLU A 89 12.57 6.92 8.12
C GLU A 89 11.41 6.25 8.86
N TYR A 90 11.30 6.56 10.15
CA TYR A 90 9.97 6.71 10.76
C TYR A 90 9.51 8.16 10.64
N LYS A 91 8.93 8.52 9.51
CA LYS A 91 8.08 9.72 9.38
C LYS A 91 6.71 9.32 8.82
N HIS A 92 6.06 8.33 9.44
CA HIS A 92 4.61 8.20 9.34
C HIS A 92 3.99 8.63 10.67
N LYS A 93 3.73 9.95 10.79
CA LYS A 93 2.78 10.46 11.77
C LYS A 93 1.39 9.98 11.37
N ASN A 94 0.94 8.88 11.97
CA ASN A 94 -0.44 8.44 11.83
C ASN A 94 -1.30 9.28 12.80
N GLN A 95 -1.64 10.50 12.41
CA GLN A 95 -2.70 11.26 13.10
C GLN A 95 -4.04 10.80 12.54
N ASN A 96 -4.54 9.68 13.06
CA ASN A 96 -5.93 9.29 12.89
C ASN A 96 -6.80 10.23 13.75
N ASN A 97 -7.09 11.43 13.24
CA ASN A 97 -8.19 12.27 13.71
C ASN A 97 -9.37 12.13 12.73
N ALA A 98 -9.72 10.89 12.38
CA ALA A 98 -10.89 10.57 11.58
C ALA A 98 -12.06 10.21 12.50
N ASP A 99 -12.42 11.13 13.40
CA ASP A 99 -13.74 11.11 14.04
C ASP A 99 -14.12 12.49 14.61
N LYS A 100 -14.28 13.47 13.72
CA LYS A 100 -14.96 14.72 14.06
C LYS A 100 -16.04 14.99 13.03
N HIS A 101 -17.13 14.23 13.12
CA HIS A 101 -18.37 14.58 12.44
C HIS A 101 -18.97 15.78 13.19
N ASN A 102 -18.84 16.99 12.64
CA ASN A 102 -19.61 18.12 13.18
C ASN A 102 -21.10 17.85 12.86
N PRO A 103 -22.00 17.86 13.85
CA PRO A 103 -23.43 17.83 13.55
C PRO A 103 -23.82 19.11 12.80
N PRO A 104 -24.87 19.06 11.95
CA PRO A 104 -25.38 20.24 11.25
C PRO A 104 -25.81 21.31 12.26
N LYS A 105 -25.51 22.58 11.97
CA LYS A 105 -26.03 23.71 12.76
C LYS A 105 -27.51 23.89 12.44
N GLU A 106 -28.37 23.74 13.44
CA GLU A 106 -29.77 24.16 13.35
C GLU A 106 -29.83 25.69 13.27
N TYR A 107 -30.39 26.20 12.18
CA TYR A 107 -30.82 27.60 12.11
C TYR A 107 -32.27 27.63 12.55
N TYR A 108 -32.53 28.17 13.74
CA TYR A 108 -33.88 28.58 14.11
C TYR A 108 -34.20 29.86 13.32
N THR A 109 -35.17 29.78 12.43
CA THR A 109 -35.89 30.95 11.90
C THR A 109 -37.16 31.10 12.70
N GLU A 110 -37.21 32.13 13.55
CA GLU A 110 -38.38 32.95 13.90
C GLU A 110 -37.96 34.10 14.81
#